data_AF-A0A6J0IZB7-F1
#
_entry.id   AF-A0A6J0IZB7-F1
#
_cell.length_a   1.000
_cell.length_b   1.000
_cell.length_c   1.000
_cell.angle_alpha   90.00
_cell.angle_beta   90.00
_cell.angle_gamma   90.00
#
_symmetry.space_group_name_H-M   'P 1'
#
loop_
_entity.id
_entity.type
_entity.pdbx_description
1 polymer ?
#
loop_
_entity_poly.entity_id
_entity_poly.type
_entity_poly.pdbx_seq_one_letter_code
_entity_poly.pdbx_strand_id
1 'polypeptide(L)'
;MDPHLIIDFGFKSDSADRAEGRAWHEGKPADLQNLAPGTHPPFITYNGEVRTDVNKIEEFLEDVLAPPKYLKLSPKHPESNTAGMDIFAKFSAFIKNSRPEANEALERGLLKTLQKLDEYLNSPLPDEIDENSMEDVPVSTRKFLDGNEMTLADCNLLPKLHIVKVVAKKYRNFEIPKEMTGIWRYLTNAYSRDEFTNTCPGDKEIEIAYSDVAKRLTK
;
A
#
# COMPACT_ATOMS: atom_id res chain seq x y z
N MET A 1 2.93 -9.83 20.85
CA MET A 1 3.86 -10.25 19.77
C MET A 1 4.41 -11.63 20.10
N ASP A 2 4.59 -12.48 19.09
CA ASP A 2 5.33 -13.75 19.26
C ASP A 2 6.81 -13.41 19.53
N PRO A 3 7.43 -13.93 20.62
CA PRO A 3 8.81 -13.59 20.98
C PRO A 3 9.85 -14.08 19.96
N HIS A 4 9.47 -14.94 19.00
CA HIS A 4 10.36 -15.49 17.98
C HIS A 4 10.29 -14.77 16.63
N LEU A 5 9.41 -13.77 16.48
CA LEU A 5 9.24 -13.01 15.23
C LEU A 5 9.90 -11.62 15.34
N ILE A 6 10.93 -11.41 14.53
CA ILE A 6 11.53 -10.08 14.33
C ILE A 6 11.22 -9.65 12.90
N ILE A 7 10.64 -8.45 12.73
CA ILE A 7 10.31 -7.85 11.44
C ILE A 7 11.12 -6.57 11.27
N ASP A 8 11.86 -6.47 10.17
CA ASP A 8 12.49 -5.22 9.73
C ASP A 8 11.74 -4.71 8.49
N PHE A 9 10.99 -3.62 8.68
CA PHE A 9 10.15 -3.00 7.64
C PHE A 9 10.91 -1.98 6.76
N GLY A 10 12.24 -1.85 6.90
CA GLY A 10 13.04 -0.78 6.30
C GLY A 10 12.44 -0.14 5.04
N PHE A 11 12.08 1.14 5.13
CA PHE A 11 11.41 1.87 4.07
C PHE A 11 12.35 2.08 2.88
N LYS A 12 12.10 1.38 1.76
CA LYS A 12 12.83 1.60 0.50
C LYS A 12 11.83 1.98 -0.58
N SER A 13 12.01 3.14 -1.21
CA SER A 13 11.26 3.46 -2.42
C SER A 13 11.77 2.55 -3.54
N ASP A 14 10.88 1.89 -4.29
CA ASP A 14 11.19 1.05 -5.48
C ASP A 14 11.79 1.87 -6.66
N SER A 15 12.38 3.02 -6.38
CA SER A 15 12.90 3.97 -7.35
C SER A 15 14.28 4.53 -7.01
N ALA A 16 14.82 4.27 -5.82
CA ALA A 16 16.13 4.75 -5.39
C ALA A 16 17.23 3.72 -5.67
N ASP A 17 17.53 3.49 -6.95
CA ASP A 17 18.74 2.76 -7.33
C ASP A 17 19.97 3.70 -7.26
N ARG A 18 20.95 3.28 -6.45
CA ARG A 18 22.35 3.77 -6.26
C ARG A 18 22.70 4.76 -5.13
N ALA A 19 21.83 5.64 -4.65
CA ALA A 19 22.24 6.60 -3.61
C ALA A 19 22.11 6.03 -2.18
N GLU A 20 21.05 5.28 -1.91
CA GLU A 20 20.75 4.74 -0.57
C GLU A 20 21.61 3.54 -0.17
N GLY A 21 22.18 2.80 -1.13
CA GLY A 21 23.02 1.63 -0.84
C GLY A 21 24.20 1.92 0.11
N ARG A 22 24.66 3.18 0.19
CA ARG A 22 25.67 3.61 1.17
C ARG A 22 25.09 3.98 2.53
N ALA A 23 23.93 4.62 2.58
CA ALA A 23 23.29 5.02 3.83
C ALA A 23 22.72 3.82 4.63
N TRP A 24 22.31 2.75 3.94
CA TRP A 24 21.80 1.52 4.59
C TRP A 24 22.87 0.73 5.36
N HIS A 25 24.14 0.85 5.00
CA HIS A 25 25.22 0.15 5.72
C HIS A 25 25.67 0.87 7.00
N GLU A 26 25.47 2.18 7.09
CA GLU A 26 26.01 3.00 8.18
C GLU A 26 25.06 3.12 9.40
N GLY A 27 23.82 2.61 9.31
CA GLY A 27 22.81 2.74 10.37
C GLY A 27 22.22 1.42 10.92
N LYS A 28 22.58 0.25 10.39
CA LYS A 28 22.06 -1.04 10.92
C LYS A 28 22.71 -1.35 12.28
N PRO A 29 21.93 -1.59 13.35
CA PRO A 29 22.44 -2.19 14.58
C PRO A 29 23.22 -3.48 14.27
N ALA A 30 24.34 -3.70 14.95
CA ALA A 30 25.20 -4.86 14.73
C ALA A 30 24.43 -6.19 14.84
N ASP A 31 23.42 -6.24 15.70
CA ASP A 31 22.57 -7.42 15.90
C ASP A 31 21.74 -7.77 14.65
N LEU A 32 21.26 -6.77 13.90
CA LEU A 32 20.55 -6.98 12.63
C LEU A 32 21.50 -7.35 11.49
N GLN A 33 22.76 -6.88 11.52
CA GLN A 33 23.78 -7.30 10.55
C GLN A 33 24.16 -8.77 10.73
N ASN A 34 24.22 -9.26 11.97
CA ASN A 34 24.49 -10.66 12.28
C ASN A 34 23.33 -11.59 11.92
N LEU A 35 22.09 -11.06 11.97
CA LEU A 35 20.87 -11.83 11.73
C LEU A 35 20.60 -12.08 10.24
N ALA A 36 20.87 -11.09 9.38
CA ALA A 36 20.71 -11.20 7.93
C ALA A 36 21.79 -10.39 7.18
N PRO A 37 23.02 -10.95 7.04
CA PRO A 37 24.14 -10.23 6.46
C PRO A 37 23.90 -9.89 4.98
N GLY A 38 23.95 -8.61 4.62
CA GLY A 38 23.78 -8.15 3.23
C GLY A 38 22.35 -8.21 2.69
N THR A 39 21.36 -8.63 3.50
CA THR A 39 19.95 -8.64 3.11
C THR A 39 19.36 -7.23 3.12
N HIS A 40 18.73 -6.85 2.01
CA HIS A 40 17.96 -5.61 1.92
C HIS A 40 16.59 -5.80 2.59
N PRO A 41 16.12 -4.81 3.36
CA PRO A 41 14.75 -4.82 3.87
C PRO A 41 13.71 -4.71 2.73
N PRO A 42 12.47 -5.15 2.98
CA PRO A 42 12.00 -5.78 4.22
C PRO A 42 12.38 -7.27 4.32
N PHE A 43 12.68 -7.74 5.52
CA PHE A 43 12.86 -9.16 5.83
C PHE A 43 12.34 -9.49 7.23
N ILE A 44 11.99 -10.75 7.45
CA ILE A 44 11.66 -11.26 8.79
C ILE A 44 12.63 -12.36 9.19
N THR A 45 12.75 -12.57 10.49
CA THR A 45 13.28 -13.82 11.01
C THR A 45 12.27 -14.50 11.92
N TYR A 46 12.14 -15.81 11.75
CA TYR A 46 11.31 -16.66 12.58
C TYR A 46 12.09 -17.92 12.91
N ASN A 47 12.27 -18.23 14.20
CA ASN A 47 13.09 -19.36 14.67
C ASN A 47 14.51 -19.40 14.09
N GLY A 48 15.11 -18.23 13.81
CA GLY A 48 16.45 -18.11 13.24
C GLY A 48 16.53 -18.24 11.72
N GLU A 49 15.42 -18.52 11.03
CA GLU A 49 15.35 -18.53 9.57
C GLU A 49 14.99 -17.15 9.02
N VAL A 50 15.79 -16.65 8.07
CA VAL A 50 15.56 -15.38 7.37
C VAL A 50 14.65 -15.58 6.17
N ARG A 51 13.63 -14.72 6.03
CA ARG A 51 12.74 -14.65 4.87
C ARG A 51 12.74 -13.23 4.32
N THR A 52 12.89 -13.09 3.00
CA THR A 52 13.18 -11.79 2.36
C THR A 52 12.22 -11.42 1.23
N ASP A 53 11.35 -12.33 0.81
CA ASP A 53 10.36 -12.10 -0.23
C ASP A 53 9.04 -11.70 0.43
N VAL A 54 8.56 -10.47 0.17
CA VAL A 54 7.39 -9.90 0.83
C VAL A 54 6.16 -10.80 0.72
N ASN A 55 5.90 -11.38 -0.46
CA ASN A 55 4.75 -12.23 -0.67
C ASN A 55 4.88 -13.53 0.14
N LYS A 56 6.07 -14.13 0.15
CA LYS A 56 6.32 -15.34 0.95
C LYS A 56 6.33 -15.08 2.45
N ILE A 57 6.71 -13.87 2.87
CA ILE A 57 6.64 -13.43 4.26
C ILE A 57 5.16 -13.32 4.66
N GLU A 58 4.34 -12.69 3.84
CA GLU A 58 2.91 -12.55 4.07
C GLU A 58 2.22 -13.92 4.17
N GLU A 59 2.42 -14.80 3.18
CA GLU A 59 1.89 -16.17 3.18
C GLU A 59 2.31 -16.93 4.44
N PHE A 60 3.58 -16.83 4.81
CA PHE A 60 4.12 -17.48 6.00
C PHE A 60 3.48 -16.96 7.29
N LEU A 61 3.30 -15.65 7.42
CA LEU A 61 2.71 -15.06 8.62
C LEU A 61 1.24 -15.45 8.76
N GLU A 62 0.48 -15.49 7.66
CA GLU A 62 -0.91 -15.93 7.67
C GLU A 62 -1.06 -17.41 8.06
N ASP A 63 -0.16 -18.27 7.58
CA ASP A 63 -0.16 -19.70 7.93
C ASP A 63 0.26 -19.97 9.38
N VAL A 64 1.26 -19.23 9.89
CA VAL A 64 1.80 -19.42 11.24
C VAL A 64 0.95 -18.74 12.30
N LEU A 65 0.43 -17.54 12.02
CA LEU A 65 -0.40 -16.76 12.93
C LEU A 65 -1.88 -17.01 12.64
N ALA A 66 -2.31 -18.25 12.90
CA ALA A 66 -3.65 -18.73 12.57
C ALA A 66 -4.60 -18.78 13.80
N PRO A 67 -5.92 -18.92 13.58
CA PRO A 67 -6.90 -19.20 14.62
C PRO A 67 -6.59 -20.48 15.42
N PRO A 68 -7.01 -20.56 16.71
CA PRO A 68 -7.87 -19.63 17.43
C PRO A 68 -7.12 -18.45 18.08
N LYS A 69 -5.79 -18.45 18.04
CA LYS A 69 -4.97 -17.47 18.77
C LYS A 69 -4.88 -16.11 18.04
N TYR A 70 -4.92 -16.14 16.72
CA TYR A 70 -4.81 -14.97 15.85
C TYR A 70 -5.97 -14.93 14.87
N LEU A 71 -6.33 -13.72 14.42
CA LEU A 71 -7.34 -13.53 13.38
C LEU A 71 -6.77 -13.89 12.02
N LYS A 72 -7.61 -14.48 11.16
CA LYS A 72 -7.29 -14.69 9.75
C LYS A 72 -7.40 -13.35 9.01
N LEU A 73 -6.37 -12.94 8.28
CA LEU A 73 -6.33 -11.67 7.55
C LEU A 73 -6.53 -11.82 6.05
N SER A 74 -6.52 -13.05 5.52
CA SER A 74 -6.82 -13.30 4.11
C SER A 74 -8.22 -12.76 3.75
N PRO A 75 -8.37 -12.00 2.66
CA PRO A 75 -9.68 -11.56 2.21
C PRO A 75 -10.53 -12.74 1.76
N LYS A 76 -11.84 -12.60 1.91
CA LYS A 76 -12.84 -13.58 1.49
C LYS A 76 -13.12 -13.47 -0.01
N HIS A 77 -13.13 -12.26 -0.56
CA HIS A 77 -13.47 -12.01 -1.95
C HIS A 77 -12.18 -11.91 -2.78
N PRO A 78 -11.96 -12.80 -3.77
CA PRO A 78 -10.74 -12.79 -4.59
C PRO A 78 -10.48 -11.44 -5.29
N GLU A 79 -11.55 -10.71 -5.64
CA GLU A 79 -11.45 -9.40 -6.28
C GLU A 79 -10.74 -8.36 -5.39
N SER A 80 -10.88 -8.45 -4.06
CA SER A 80 -10.21 -7.54 -3.11
C SER A 80 -8.69 -7.56 -3.25
N ASN A 81 -8.09 -8.71 -3.58
CA ASN A 81 -6.64 -8.84 -3.79
C ASN A 81 -6.15 -8.12 -5.04
N THR A 82 -7.03 -7.89 -6.02
CA THR A 82 -6.67 -7.33 -7.33
C THR A 82 -7.12 -5.88 -7.48
N ALA A 83 -8.05 -5.42 -6.64
CA ALA A 83 -8.53 -4.05 -6.61
C ALA A 83 -7.38 -3.06 -6.39
N GLY A 84 -7.17 -2.15 -7.34
CA GLY A 84 -6.14 -1.12 -7.26
C GLY A 84 -4.70 -1.61 -7.48
N MET A 85 -4.47 -2.87 -7.89
CA MET A 85 -3.12 -3.42 -8.05
C MET A 85 -2.26 -2.68 -9.10
N ASP A 86 -2.89 -2.02 -10.08
CA ASP A 86 -2.23 -1.31 -11.17
C ASP A 86 -1.97 0.18 -10.88
N ILE A 87 -2.56 0.73 -9.80
CA ILE A 87 -2.46 2.15 -9.43
C ILE A 87 -1.00 2.57 -9.27
N PHE A 88 -0.21 1.80 -8.52
CA PHE A 88 1.16 2.19 -8.20
C PHE A 88 2.08 2.18 -9.43
N ALA A 89 1.85 1.25 -10.37
CA ALA A 89 2.57 1.22 -11.63
C ALA A 89 2.23 2.43 -12.52
N LYS A 90 0.96 2.81 -12.61
CA LYS A 90 0.53 4.02 -13.34
C LYS A 90 1.05 5.30 -12.70
N PHE A 91 0.97 5.39 -11.39
CA PHE A 91 1.55 6.49 -10.62
C PHE A 91 3.06 6.60 -10.85
N SER A 92 3.79 5.48 -10.79
CA SER A 92 5.23 5.44 -11.03
C SER A 92 5.60 5.98 -12.41
N ALA A 93 4.84 5.61 -13.45
CA ALA A 93 5.04 6.15 -14.80
C ALA A 93 4.75 7.65 -14.86
N PHE A 94 3.66 8.10 -14.23
CA PHE A 94 3.25 9.51 -14.18
C PHE A 94 4.27 10.39 -13.44
N ILE A 95 4.73 9.98 -12.26
CA ILE A 95 5.62 10.80 -11.43
C ILE A 95 7.05 10.88 -11.99
N LYS A 96 7.54 9.79 -12.61
CA LYS A 96 8.88 9.72 -13.22
C LYS A 96 8.94 10.39 -14.61
N ASN A 97 7.80 10.79 -15.17
CA ASN A 97 7.73 11.44 -16.47
C ASN A 97 8.36 12.84 -16.44
N SER A 98 9.20 13.15 -17.42
CA SER A 98 9.75 14.49 -17.65
C SER A 98 9.24 15.17 -18.93
N ARG A 99 8.43 14.46 -19.72
CA ARG A 99 7.95 14.88 -21.05
C ARG A 99 6.57 15.54 -20.96
N PRO A 100 6.42 16.85 -21.18
CA PRO A 100 5.13 17.54 -21.06
C PRO A 100 4.03 16.93 -21.93
N GLU A 101 4.36 16.53 -23.16
CA GLU A 101 3.42 15.96 -24.14
C GLU A 101 2.84 14.61 -23.72
N ALA A 102 3.54 13.85 -22.86
CA ALA A 102 3.06 12.58 -22.33
C ALA A 102 2.26 12.73 -21.03
N ASN A 103 2.36 13.88 -20.36
CA ASN A 103 1.86 14.05 -19.00
C ASN A 103 0.35 13.83 -18.90
N GLU A 104 -0.43 14.44 -19.80
CA GLU A 104 -1.89 14.34 -19.80
C GLU A 104 -2.36 12.90 -20.00
N ALA A 105 -1.71 12.13 -20.86
CA ALA A 105 -2.04 10.73 -21.09
C ALA A 105 -1.72 9.86 -19.88
N LEU A 106 -0.60 10.12 -19.19
CA LEU A 106 -0.21 9.39 -17.98
C LEU A 106 -1.11 9.72 -16.79
N GLU A 107 -1.49 10.99 -16.62
CA GLU A 107 -2.42 11.44 -15.59
C GLU A 107 -3.80 10.79 -15.78
N ARG A 108 -4.34 10.80 -17.02
CA ARG A 108 -5.57 10.06 -17.35
C ARG A 108 -5.43 8.55 -17.07
N GLY A 109 -4.26 7.98 -17.31
CA GLY A 109 -3.96 6.59 -17.00
C GLY A 109 -4.08 6.28 -15.51
N LEU A 110 -3.53 7.15 -14.65
CA LEU A 110 -3.64 7.06 -13.20
C LEU A 110 -5.10 7.26 -12.74
N LEU A 111 -5.78 8.30 -13.24
CA LEU A 111 -7.19 8.57 -12.93
C LEU A 111 -8.08 7.38 -13.27
N LYS A 112 -7.87 6.72 -14.39
CA LYS A 112 -8.64 5.53 -14.77
C LYS A 112 -8.46 4.37 -13.78
N THR A 113 -7.26 4.18 -13.23
CA THR A 113 -7.02 3.14 -12.23
C THR A 113 -7.61 3.49 -10.86
N LEU A 114 -7.58 4.76 -10.48
CA LEU A 114 -8.28 5.25 -9.28
C LEU A 114 -9.79 5.10 -9.44
N GLN A 115 -10.34 5.44 -10.60
CA GLN A 115 -11.78 5.29 -10.88
C GLN A 115 -12.24 3.84 -10.73
N LYS A 116 -11.47 2.86 -11.21
CA LYS A 116 -11.79 1.44 -11.03
C LYS A 116 -11.80 1.01 -9.56
N LEU A 117 -10.84 1.52 -8.76
CA LEU A 117 -10.82 1.24 -7.33
C LEU A 117 -12.01 1.89 -6.63
N ASP A 118 -12.38 3.11 -7.01
CA ASP A 118 -13.54 3.81 -6.47
C ASP A 118 -14.85 3.09 -6.78
N GLU A 119 -15.00 2.63 -8.02
CA GLU A 119 -16.12 1.78 -8.45
C GLU A 119 -16.20 0.52 -7.60
N TYR A 120 -15.08 -0.20 -7.43
CA TYR A 120 -15.03 -1.39 -6.58
C TYR A 120 -15.44 -1.10 -5.14
N LEU A 121 -14.92 -0.02 -4.53
CA LEU A 121 -15.24 0.38 -3.15
C LEU A 121 -16.71 0.78 -3.00
N ASN A 122 -17.35 1.31 -4.05
CA ASN A 122 -18.75 1.71 -4.00
C ASN A 122 -19.71 0.59 -4.41
N SER A 123 -19.27 -0.46 -5.11
CA SER A 123 -20.08 -1.64 -5.39
C SER A 123 -20.25 -2.50 -4.12
N PRO A 124 -21.50 -2.82 -3.71
CA PRO A 124 -21.74 -3.73 -2.57
C PRO A 124 -21.10 -5.10 -2.79
N LEU A 125 -20.50 -5.65 -1.73
CA LEU A 125 -20.06 -7.05 -1.72
C LEU A 125 -21.26 -8.00 -1.52
N PRO A 126 -21.15 -9.29 -1.87
CA PRO A 126 -22.20 -10.28 -1.61
C PRO A 126 -22.67 -10.31 -0.15
N ASP A 127 -21.74 -10.16 0.81
CA ASP A 127 -22.03 -10.10 2.25
C ASP A 127 -22.91 -8.89 2.65
N GLU A 128 -23.00 -7.85 1.80
CA GLU A 128 -23.82 -6.64 2.04
C GLU A 128 -25.22 -6.74 1.43
N ILE A 129 -25.51 -7.78 0.64
CA ILE A 129 -26.77 -7.93 -0.10
C ILE A 129 -27.65 -8.96 0.60
N ASP A 130 -28.79 -8.53 1.15
CA ASP A 130 -29.81 -9.44 1.66
C ASP A 130 -30.81 -9.80 0.56
N GLU A 131 -30.73 -11.03 0.04
CA GLU A 131 -31.63 -11.54 -1.00
C GLU A 131 -33.12 -11.56 -0.57
N ASN A 132 -33.41 -11.44 0.73
CA ASN A 132 -34.78 -11.40 1.26
C ASN A 132 -35.28 -9.96 1.53
N SER A 133 -34.41 -8.96 1.37
CA SER A 133 -34.77 -7.55 1.50
C SER A 133 -35.43 -7.05 0.21
N MET A 134 -36.46 -6.22 0.34
CA MET A 134 -37.05 -5.49 -0.79
C MET A 134 -36.29 -4.19 -1.11
N GLU A 135 -35.29 -3.83 -0.30
CA GLU A 135 -34.47 -2.64 -0.49
C GLU A 135 -33.19 -3.00 -1.26
N ASP A 136 -33.01 -2.41 -2.43
CA ASP A 136 -31.73 -2.45 -3.13
C ASP A 136 -30.68 -1.71 -2.29
N VAL A 137 -29.48 -2.28 -2.16
CA VAL A 137 -28.29 -1.58 -1.63
C VAL A 137 -27.53 -1.03 -2.83
N PRO A 138 -27.78 0.21 -3.30
CA PRO A 138 -27.16 0.72 -4.52
C PRO A 138 -25.67 1.06 -4.34
N VAL A 139 -25.24 1.30 -3.10
CA VAL A 139 -23.88 1.76 -2.77
C VAL A 139 -23.41 1.07 -1.50
N SER A 140 -22.21 0.48 -1.55
CA SER A 140 -21.55 -0.14 -0.41
C SER A 140 -21.28 0.86 0.71
N THR A 141 -21.40 0.39 1.94
CA THR A 141 -21.06 1.19 3.14
C THR A 141 -19.84 0.66 3.88
N ARG A 142 -19.22 -0.42 3.37
CA ARG A 142 -18.05 -1.04 3.98
C ARG A 142 -16.87 -0.07 4.13
N LYS A 143 -16.06 -0.34 5.15
CA LYS A 143 -14.91 0.51 5.53
C LYS A 143 -13.67 0.25 4.69
N PHE A 144 -13.42 -1.01 4.33
CA PHE A 144 -12.17 -1.51 3.73
C PHE A 144 -12.45 -2.37 2.49
N LEU A 145 -11.41 -2.88 1.82
CA LEU A 145 -11.57 -3.56 0.52
C LEU A 145 -12.53 -4.74 0.57
N ASP A 146 -12.41 -5.57 1.60
CA ASP A 146 -13.11 -6.86 1.73
C ASP A 146 -14.24 -6.84 2.79
N GLY A 147 -14.53 -5.69 3.39
CA GLY A 147 -15.56 -5.57 4.41
C GLY A 147 -15.28 -4.46 5.43
N ASN A 148 -15.67 -4.70 6.69
CA ASN A 148 -15.54 -3.72 7.77
C ASN A 148 -14.26 -3.88 8.61
N GLU A 149 -13.49 -4.95 8.40
CA GLU A 149 -12.19 -5.18 9.02
C GLU A 149 -11.07 -5.17 7.97
N MET A 150 -9.86 -4.79 8.39
CA MET A 150 -8.70 -4.77 7.51
C MET A 150 -8.22 -6.21 7.23
N THR A 151 -7.78 -6.41 5.99
CA THR A 151 -7.26 -7.66 5.44
C THR A 151 -5.87 -7.45 4.84
N LEU A 152 -5.22 -8.53 4.41
CA LEU A 152 -3.95 -8.48 3.69
C LEU A 152 -4.02 -7.60 2.43
N ALA A 153 -5.18 -7.55 1.76
CA ALA A 153 -5.38 -6.67 0.61
C ALA A 153 -5.22 -5.19 0.99
N ASP A 154 -5.74 -4.78 2.16
CA ASP A 154 -5.61 -3.42 2.64
C ASP A 154 -4.16 -3.09 3.02
N CYS A 155 -3.47 -4.03 3.69
CA CYS A 155 -2.05 -3.92 4.02
C CYS A 155 -1.16 -3.73 2.78
N ASN A 156 -1.52 -4.34 1.65
CA ASN A 156 -0.80 -4.20 0.39
C ASN A 156 -1.11 -2.86 -0.31
N LEU A 157 -2.39 -2.44 -0.33
CA LEU A 157 -2.82 -1.27 -1.09
C LEU A 157 -2.60 0.06 -0.37
N LEU A 158 -2.90 0.15 0.93
CA LEU A 158 -2.90 1.42 1.67
C LEU A 158 -1.55 2.15 1.68
N PRO A 159 -0.40 1.48 1.91
CA PRO A 159 0.90 2.14 1.86
C PRO A 159 1.18 2.76 0.47
N LYS A 160 0.84 2.02 -0.59
CA LYS A 160 1.00 2.48 -1.98
C LYS A 160 0.09 3.68 -2.28
N LEU A 161 -1.18 3.61 -1.88
CA LEU A 161 -2.15 4.67 -2.11
C LEU A 161 -1.81 5.95 -1.33
N HIS A 162 -1.25 5.81 -0.13
CA HIS A 162 -0.76 6.94 0.66
C HIS A 162 0.43 7.64 0.00
N ILE A 163 1.41 6.87 -0.51
CA ILE A 163 2.52 7.42 -1.29
C ILE A 163 1.99 8.20 -2.51
N VAL A 164 1.03 7.62 -3.25
CA VAL A 164 0.39 8.29 -4.41
C VAL A 164 -0.19 9.64 -3.97
N LYS A 165 -0.97 9.68 -2.87
CA LYS A 165 -1.59 10.91 -2.36
C LYS A 165 -0.55 11.99 -1.99
N VAL A 166 0.49 11.62 -1.22
CA VAL A 166 1.50 12.57 -0.73
C VAL A 166 2.38 13.09 -1.88
N VAL A 167 2.95 12.18 -2.66
CA VAL A 167 3.94 12.53 -3.69
C VAL A 167 3.28 13.22 -4.89
N ALA A 168 2.12 12.75 -5.35
CA ALA A 168 1.44 13.38 -6.48
C ALA A 168 0.99 14.81 -6.14
N LYS A 169 0.53 15.04 -4.89
CA LYS A 169 0.23 16.39 -4.41
C LYS A 169 1.47 17.27 -4.40
N LYS A 170 2.58 16.78 -3.82
CA LYS A 170 3.81 17.56 -3.68
C LYS A 170 4.43 17.99 -5.01
N TYR A 171 4.56 17.05 -5.96
CA TYR A 171 5.38 17.24 -7.16
C TYR A 171 4.60 17.54 -8.44
N ARG A 172 3.28 17.32 -8.43
CA ARG A 172 2.39 17.55 -9.58
C ARG A 172 1.16 18.37 -9.25
N ASN A 173 0.95 18.73 -7.98
CA ASN A 173 -0.30 19.34 -7.50
C ASN A 173 -1.54 18.52 -7.91
N PHE A 174 -1.37 17.21 -8.08
CA PHE A 174 -2.46 16.28 -8.37
C PHE A 174 -3.09 15.84 -7.06
N GLU A 175 -4.42 15.84 -7.02
CA GLU A 175 -5.20 15.32 -5.91
C GLU A 175 -6.16 14.26 -6.44
N ILE A 176 -6.47 13.27 -5.62
CA ILE A 176 -7.56 12.34 -5.92
C ILE A 176 -8.86 13.16 -6.01
N PRO A 177 -9.62 13.08 -7.11
CA PRO A 177 -10.85 13.86 -7.25
C PRO A 177 -11.84 13.61 -6.10
N LYS A 178 -12.58 14.64 -5.67
CA LYS A 178 -13.47 14.55 -4.49
C LYS A 178 -14.71 13.70 -4.75
N GLU A 179 -15.08 13.57 -6.01
CA GLU A 179 -16.14 12.70 -6.51
C GLU A 179 -15.85 11.20 -6.35
N MET A 180 -14.58 10.81 -6.16
CA MET A 180 -14.18 9.42 -5.83
C MET A 180 -14.46 9.11 -4.36
N THR A 181 -15.76 9.08 -4.02
CA THR A 181 -16.27 8.98 -2.64
C THR A 181 -15.91 7.66 -1.95
N GLY A 182 -15.76 6.56 -2.70
CA GLY A 182 -15.36 5.26 -2.19
C GLY A 182 -13.92 5.30 -1.69
N ILE A 183 -13.01 5.87 -2.49
CA ILE A 183 -11.61 6.07 -2.09
C ILE A 183 -11.51 6.99 -0.87
N TRP A 184 -12.25 8.10 -0.85
CA TRP A 184 -12.21 9.02 0.30
C TRP A 184 -12.77 8.38 1.57
N ARG A 185 -13.84 7.58 1.47
CA ARG A 185 -14.36 6.78 2.58
C ARG A 185 -13.30 5.78 3.07
N TYR A 186 -12.67 5.06 2.15
CA TYR A 186 -11.63 4.07 2.47
C TYR A 186 -10.42 4.71 3.17
N LEU A 187 -9.86 5.78 2.61
CA LEU A 187 -8.75 6.51 3.21
C LEU A 187 -9.10 7.08 4.58
N THR A 188 -10.30 7.65 4.74
CA THR A 188 -10.75 8.21 6.03
C THR A 188 -10.82 7.13 7.11
N ASN A 189 -11.34 5.94 6.77
CA ASN A 189 -11.35 4.81 7.69
C ASN A 189 -9.94 4.27 7.96
N ALA A 190 -9.05 4.25 6.97
CA ALA A 190 -7.67 3.82 7.18
C ALA A 190 -6.89 4.77 8.10
N TYR A 191 -7.02 6.09 7.93
CA TYR A 191 -6.35 7.07 8.80
C TYR A 191 -6.93 7.14 10.22
N SER A 192 -8.04 6.45 10.51
CA SER A 192 -8.54 6.29 11.89
C SER A 192 -8.07 5.00 12.56
N ARG A 193 -7.30 4.16 11.85
CA ARG A 193 -6.72 2.91 12.37
C ARG A 193 -5.28 3.11 12.80
N ASP A 194 -5.01 2.77 14.06
CA ASP A 194 -3.66 2.81 14.65
C ASP A 194 -2.67 1.93 13.88
N GLU A 195 -3.14 0.81 13.32
CA GLU A 195 -2.32 -0.12 12.55
C GLU A 195 -1.74 0.54 11.29
N PHE A 196 -2.46 1.49 10.70
CA PHE A 196 -2.02 2.22 9.52
C PHE A 196 -1.24 3.49 9.91
N THR A 197 -1.81 4.32 10.80
CA THR A 197 -1.20 5.62 11.13
C THR A 197 0.15 5.49 11.82
N ASN A 198 0.33 4.49 12.67
CA ASN A 198 1.60 4.27 13.38
C ASN A 198 2.67 3.56 12.53
N THR A 199 2.30 3.06 11.34
CA THR A 199 3.22 2.41 10.40
C THR A 199 3.55 3.29 9.20
N CYS A 200 2.80 4.38 8.97
CA CYS A 200 3.11 5.36 7.96
C CYS A 200 4.38 6.16 8.32
N PRO A 201 5.36 6.26 7.42
CA PRO A 201 6.44 7.23 7.57
C PRO A 201 5.88 8.65 7.49
N GLY A 202 6.63 9.62 8.02
CA GLY A 202 6.19 11.01 7.96
C GLY A 202 6.12 11.52 6.51
N ASP A 203 5.14 12.38 6.18
CA ASP A 203 4.97 12.92 4.81
C ASP A 203 6.30 13.45 4.22
N LYS A 204 7.11 14.15 5.02
CA LYS A 204 8.41 14.68 4.59
C LYS A 204 9.40 13.58 4.17
N GLU A 205 9.40 12.44 4.83
CA GLU A 205 10.29 11.32 4.49
C GLU A 205 9.88 10.70 3.16
N ILE A 206 8.57 10.56 2.94
CA ILE A 206 8.00 10.12 1.65
C ILE A 206 8.39 11.11 0.55
N GLU A 207 8.24 12.42 0.78
CA GLU A 207 8.63 13.44 -0.18
C GLU A 207 10.13 13.34 -0.52
N ILE A 208 11.00 13.29 0.48
CA ILE A 208 12.45 13.18 0.29
C ILE A 208 12.81 11.92 -0.50
N ALA A 209 12.20 10.77 -0.19
CA ALA A 209 12.45 9.52 -0.90
C ALA A 209 12.09 9.57 -2.41
N TYR A 210 11.26 10.53 -2.81
CA TYR A 210 10.85 10.74 -4.20
C TYR A 210 11.48 11.97 -4.86
N SER A 211 12.31 12.76 -4.17
CA SER A 211 12.85 14.02 -4.68
C SER A 211 13.63 13.87 -5.99
N ASP A 212 14.37 12.78 -6.12
CA ASP A 212 15.29 12.55 -7.24
C ASP A 212 14.58 11.93 -8.45
N VAL A 213 13.48 11.22 -8.21
CA VAL A 213 12.74 10.49 -9.24
C VAL A 213 11.53 11.27 -9.74
N ALA A 214 11.00 12.18 -8.95
CA ALA A 214 9.92 13.10 -9.33
C ALA A 214 10.47 14.21 -10.23
N LYS A 215 10.74 13.86 -11.50
CA LYS A 215 11.33 14.78 -12.47
C LYS A 215 10.42 15.98 -12.71
N ARG A 216 10.98 17.17 -12.89
CA ARG A 216 10.18 18.32 -13.36
C ARG A 216 9.81 18.13 -14.82
N LEU A 217 8.63 18.60 -15.22
CA LEU A 217 8.27 18.69 -16.62
C LEU A 217 9.13 19.77 -17.27
N THR A 218 10.10 19.36 -18.09
CA THR A 218 10.99 20.29 -18.81
C THR A 218 10.30 20.71 -20.09
N LYS A 219 10.12 22.03 -20.28
CA LYS A 219 9.62 22.61 -21.53
C LYS A 219 10.60 22.37 -22.68
#